data_AF-A0A9P0QPJ3-F1
#
_entry.id   AF-A0A9P0QPJ3-F1
#
_cell.length_a   1.000
_cell.length_b   1.000
_cell.length_c   1.000
_cell.angle_alpha   90.00
_cell.angle_beta   90.00
_cell.angle_gamma   90.00
#
_symmetry.space_group_name_H-M   'P 1'
#
loop_
_entity.id
_entity.type
_entity.pdbx_description
1 polymer ?
#
loop_
_entity_poly.entity_id
_entity_poly.type
_entity_poly.pdbx_seq_one_letter_code
_entity_poly.pdbx_strand_id
1 'polypeptide(L)'
;MWPFSSSSTRSTDDLEKELPENLKVVFQKENPEHRQDESIEKNTKEQILVNRMIQKAQEEHKNYNFEFDQYKKNENIAKVSSINCAELQQNVLLCLKSWKATDYTFCAKEIKSHSNCLEVQTEALRKLQYDNCVDLKHCKQIRFIVDELFVKNFGSLGEKFDEDNYITFMREVEGNFENLWSS
;
A
#
# COMPACT_ATOMS: atom_id res chain seq x y z
N MET A 1 -3.81 29.29 27.49
CA MET A 1 -4.63 30.29 26.78
C MET A 1 -3.81 30.78 25.59
N TRP A 2 -4.16 30.34 24.39
CA TRP A 2 -3.51 30.77 23.14
C TRP A 2 -4.11 32.11 22.69
N PRO A 3 -3.32 33.07 22.16
CA PRO A 3 -3.79 34.44 21.94
C PRO A 3 -4.32 34.65 20.51
N PHE A 4 -5.32 33.88 20.07
CA PHE A 4 -5.91 34.06 18.73
C PHE A 4 -7.45 33.95 18.71
N SER A 5 -8.11 34.33 19.79
CA SER A 5 -9.56 34.47 19.80
C SER A 5 -9.94 35.90 20.18
N SER A 6 -10.02 36.79 19.18
CA SER A 6 -11.18 37.66 18.95
C SER A 6 -10.88 38.76 17.93
N SER A 7 -11.87 39.02 17.08
CA SER A 7 -12.14 40.20 16.25
C SER A 7 -11.55 40.27 14.83
N SER A 8 -12.48 40.26 13.86
CA SER A 8 -12.35 40.46 12.41
C SER A 8 -11.57 39.42 11.61
N THR A 9 -12.29 38.49 10.97
CA THR A 9 -11.85 37.77 9.77
C THR A 9 -11.59 38.80 8.66
N ARG A 10 -10.37 39.35 8.62
CA ARG A 10 -9.84 40.00 7.42
C ARG A 10 -9.37 38.89 6.49
N SER A 11 -9.72 38.95 5.21
CA SER A 11 -9.20 38.00 4.22
C SER A 11 -7.67 38.16 4.12
N THR A 12 -6.97 37.08 3.80
CA THR A 12 -5.53 37.06 3.55
C THR A 12 -5.12 38.10 2.50
N ASP A 13 -6.00 38.38 1.53
CA ASP A 13 -5.85 39.43 0.51
C ASP A 13 -5.84 40.87 1.06
N ASP A 14 -6.50 41.14 2.19
CA ASP A 14 -6.52 42.47 2.81
C ASP A 14 -5.27 42.71 3.67
N LEU A 15 -4.71 41.65 4.26
CA LEU A 15 -3.45 41.70 5.02
C LEU A 15 -2.24 41.91 4.11
N GLU A 16 -2.25 41.32 2.91
CA GLU A 16 -1.16 41.44 1.94
C GLU A 16 -0.96 42.88 1.43
N LYS A 17 -2.04 43.67 1.38
CA LYS A 17 -2.00 45.08 0.93
C LYS A 17 -1.41 46.03 1.98
N GLU A 18 -1.49 45.68 3.26
CA GLU A 18 -1.02 46.50 4.38
C GLU A 18 0.42 46.18 4.79
N LEU A 19 0.99 45.07 4.30
CA LEU A 19 2.34 44.64 4.66
C LEU A 19 3.42 45.40 3.87
N PRO A 20 4.52 45.82 4.52
CA PRO A 20 5.73 46.29 3.84
C PRO A 20 6.29 45.22 2.88
N GLU A 21 6.88 45.65 1.76
CA GLU A 21 7.29 44.75 0.66
C GLU A 21 8.23 43.62 1.07
N ASN A 22 9.10 43.87 2.06
CA ASN A 22 10.00 42.87 2.63
C ASN A 22 9.28 41.81 3.48
N LEU A 23 8.10 42.11 4.01
CA LEU A 23 7.28 41.21 4.82
C LEU A 23 6.21 40.49 3.99
N LYS A 24 5.79 41.04 2.83
CA LYS A 24 4.92 40.32 1.88
C LYS A 24 5.55 39.02 1.40
N VAL A 25 6.84 39.06 1.05
CA VAL A 25 7.59 37.87 0.58
C VAL A 25 7.63 36.78 1.65
N VAL A 26 7.78 37.17 2.93
CA VAL A 26 7.78 36.22 4.05
C VAL A 26 6.36 35.70 4.31
N PHE A 27 5.35 36.56 4.23
CA PHE A 27 3.96 36.19 4.44
C PHE A 27 3.49 35.22 3.35
N GLN A 28 3.76 35.46 2.08
CA GLN A 28 3.46 34.53 0.99
C GLN A 28 4.10 33.16 1.18
N LYS A 29 5.34 33.11 1.67
CA LYS A 29 6.11 31.88 1.86
C LYS A 29 5.64 31.03 3.06
N GLU A 30 5.16 31.70 4.11
CA GLU A 30 4.77 31.05 5.37
C GLU A 30 3.24 30.95 5.55
N ASN A 31 2.44 31.54 4.65
CA ASN A 31 0.98 31.46 4.72
C ASN A 31 0.52 30.01 4.41
N PRO A 32 -0.15 29.33 5.35
CA PRO A 32 -0.61 27.96 5.17
C PRO A 32 -1.64 27.81 4.03
N GLU A 33 -2.36 28.87 3.65
CA GLU A 33 -3.30 28.85 2.52
C GLU A 33 -2.60 28.70 1.16
N HIS A 34 -1.43 29.33 0.97
CA HIS A 34 -0.65 29.19 -0.28
C HIS A 34 0.17 27.89 -0.34
N ARG A 35 0.45 27.25 0.80
CA ARG A 35 1.11 25.93 0.85
C ARG A 35 0.19 24.78 0.41
N GLN A 36 -1.13 24.97 0.40
CA GLN A 36 -2.05 23.93 -0.05
C GLN A 36 -2.03 23.73 -1.58
N ASP A 37 -1.73 24.77 -2.36
CA ASP A 37 -1.68 24.65 -3.82
C ASP A 37 -0.37 24.04 -4.35
N GLU A 38 0.75 24.22 -3.65
CA GLU A 38 2.05 23.63 -4.06
C GLU A 38 2.22 22.16 -3.62
N SER A 39 1.37 21.66 -2.72
CA SER A 39 1.38 20.26 -2.25
C SER A 39 0.38 19.36 -2.97
N ILE A 40 -0.23 19.83 -4.05
CA ILE A 40 -0.85 18.95 -5.04
C ILE A 40 0.30 18.24 -5.76
N GLU A 41 0.85 17.20 -5.12
CA GLU A 41 1.52 16.12 -5.82
C GLU A 41 0.67 15.82 -7.05
N LYS A 42 1.25 15.98 -8.25
CA LYS A 42 0.60 15.55 -9.47
C LYS A 42 0.31 14.07 -9.32
N ASN A 43 -0.92 13.75 -8.90
CA ASN A 43 -1.36 12.39 -8.70
C ASN A 43 -0.99 11.58 -9.94
N THR A 44 -0.26 10.49 -9.75
CA THR A 44 0.06 9.56 -10.84
C THR A 44 -1.25 9.07 -11.47
N LYS A 45 -1.22 8.61 -12.72
CA LYS A 45 -2.42 8.05 -13.37
C LYS A 45 -3.08 6.96 -12.51
N GLU A 46 -2.26 6.14 -11.87
CA GLU A 46 -2.68 5.10 -10.93
C GLU A 46 -3.41 5.69 -9.71
N GLN A 47 -2.85 6.73 -9.08
CA GLN A 47 -3.47 7.38 -7.93
C GLN A 47 -4.82 8.03 -8.29
N ILE A 48 -4.93 8.60 -9.50
CA ILE A 48 -6.20 9.15 -10.00
C ILE A 48 -7.26 8.05 -10.13
N LEU A 49 -6.91 6.86 -10.64
CA LEU A 49 -7.83 5.73 -10.76
C LEU A 49 -8.29 5.22 -9.40
N VAL A 50 -7.34 5.03 -8.47
CA VAL A 50 -7.62 4.59 -7.09
C VAL A 50 -8.58 5.56 -6.40
N ASN A 51 -8.26 6.86 -6.45
CA ASN A 51 -9.10 7.88 -5.82
C ASN A 51 -10.51 7.92 -6.43
N ARG A 52 -10.63 7.75 -7.75
CA ARG A 52 -11.93 7.68 -8.44
C ARG A 52 -12.76 6.49 -7.96
N MET A 53 -12.15 5.30 -7.89
CA MET A 53 -12.81 4.08 -7.40
C MET A 53 -13.26 4.23 -5.95
N ILE A 54 -12.42 4.80 -5.08
CA ILE A 54 -12.77 5.07 -3.67
C ILE A 54 -13.97 6.01 -3.59
N GLN A 55 -13.96 7.12 -4.35
CA GLN A 55 -15.08 8.07 -4.39
C GLN A 55 -16.37 7.39 -4.84
N LYS A 56 -16.33 6.63 -5.94
CA LYS A 56 -17.48 5.88 -6.43
C LYS A 56 -18.01 4.91 -5.37
N ALA A 57 -17.13 4.15 -4.72
CA ALA A 57 -17.51 3.22 -3.67
C ALA A 57 -18.13 3.92 -2.45
N GLN A 58 -17.64 5.12 -2.08
CA GLN A 58 -18.24 5.92 -1.00
C GLN A 58 -19.64 6.44 -1.37
N GLU A 59 -19.86 6.79 -2.63
CA GLU A 59 -21.18 7.21 -3.13
C GLU A 59 -22.19 6.06 -3.17
N GLU A 60 -21.74 4.87 -3.58
CA GLU A 60 -22.54 3.65 -3.65
C GLU A 60 -22.82 3.07 -2.25
N HIS A 61 -21.83 3.08 -1.36
CA HIS A 61 -21.91 2.59 0.01
C HIS A 61 -22.00 3.75 1.01
N LYS A 62 -23.13 4.47 0.98
CA LYS A 62 -23.42 5.53 1.96
C LYS A 62 -23.49 5.04 3.41
N ASN A 63 -23.69 3.74 3.61
CA ASN A 63 -23.79 3.13 4.91
C ASN A 63 -22.45 2.53 5.33
N TYR A 64 -22.04 2.87 6.55
CA TYR A 64 -20.88 2.29 7.21
C TYR A 64 -20.91 0.76 7.20
N ASN A 65 -19.82 0.12 6.77
CA ASN A 65 -19.66 -1.32 6.78
C ASN A 65 -18.63 -1.76 7.84
N PHE A 66 -19.12 -2.15 9.01
CA PHE A 66 -18.29 -2.60 10.13
C PHE A 66 -17.46 -3.85 9.79
N GLU A 67 -18.03 -4.80 9.03
CA GLU A 67 -17.34 -6.05 8.65
C GLU A 67 -16.11 -5.73 7.80
N PHE A 68 -16.28 -4.82 6.84
CA PHE A 68 -15.20 -4.39 5.96
C PHE A 68 -14.09 -3.66 6.73
N ASP A 69 -14.45 -2.79 7.65
CA ASP A 69 -13.50 -2.10 8.53
C ASP A 69 -12.70 -3.06 9.41
N GLN A 70 -13.38 -4.04 10.02
CA GLN A 70 -12.73 -5.09 10.79
C GLN A 70 -11.80 -5.91 9.92
N TYR A 71 -12.22 -6.24 8.70
CA TYR A 71 -11.38 -6.95 7.74
C TYR A 71 -10.11 -6.16 7.43
N LYS A 72 -10.18 -4.86 7.10
CA LYS A 72 -8.97 -4.06 6.80
C LYS A 72 -8.01 -3.96 7.98
N LYS A 73 -8.52 -3.90 9.21
CA LYS A 73 -7.68 -3.93 10.42
C LYS A 73 -7.01 -5.28 10.63
N ASN A 74 -7.76 -6.35 10.43
CA ASN A 74 -7.32 -7.71 10.72
C ASN A 74 -6.48 -8.32 9.61
N GLU A 75 -6.68 -7.92 8.35
CA GLU A 75 -6.10 -8.49 7.15
C GLU A 75 -5.23 -7.44 6.42
N ASN A 76 -4.32 -6.82 7.16
CA ASN A 76 -3.31 -5.92 6.60
C ASN A 76 -2.29 -6.67 5.72
N ILE A 77 -1.51 -5.95 4.92
CA ILE A 77 -0.53 -6.52 3.99
C ILE A 77 0.40 -7.54 4.68
N ALA A 78 0.93 -7.22 5.86
CA ALA A 78 1.86 -8.12 6.55
C ALA A 78 1.21 -9.48 6.87
N LYS A 79 -0.03 -9.46 7.37
CA LYS A 79 -0.76 -10.70 7.65
C LYS A 79 -1.14 -11.44 6.38
N VAL A 80 -1.60 -10.73 5.35
CA VAL A 80 -1.97 -11.33 4.07
C VAL A 80 -0.76 -12.00 3.42
N SER A 81 0.38 -11.34 3.35
CA SER A 81 1.63 -11.92 2.87
C SER A 81 2.00 -13.18 3.68
N SER A 82 1.86 -13.13 5.01
CA SER A 82 2.10 -14.30 5.86
C SER A 82 1.14 -15.45 5.60
N ILE A 83 -0.13 -15.17 5.27
CA ILE A 83 -1.12 -16.19 4.90
C ILE A 83 -0.73 -16.84 3.57
N ASN A 84 -0.39 -16.03 2.56
CA ASN A 84 0.01 -16.53 1.24
C ASN A 84 1.32 -17.36 1.32
N CYS A 85 2.23 -17.00 2.23
CA CYS A 85 3.48 -17.73 2.44
C CYS A 85 3.42 -18.83 3.53
N ALA A 86 2.24 -19.19 4.02
CA ALA A 86 2.09 -20.09 5.17
C ALA A 86 2.65 -21.50 4.91
N GLU A 87 2.55 -22.02 3.69
CA GLU A 87 3.11 -23.32 3.33
C GLU A 87 4.65 -23.32 3.42
N LEU A 88 5.28 -22.23 2.98
CA LEU A 88 6.73 -22.03 3.10
C LEU A 88 7.16 -21.88 4.56
N GLN A 89 6.37 -21.17 5.36
CA GLN A 89 6.60 -21.07 6.80
C GLN A 89 6.55 -22.46 7.46
N GLN A 90 5.59 -23.30 7.07
CA GLN A 90 5.47 -24.66 7.57
C GLN A 90 6.71 -25.50 7.20
N ASN A 91 7.26 -25.34 6.00
CA ASN A 91 8.50 -26.02 5.59
C ASN A 91 9.70 -25.61 6.46
N VAL A 92 9.82 -24.32 6.80
CA VAL A 92 10.83 -23.84 7.75
C VAL A 92 10.67 -24.55 9.10
N LEU A 93 9.46 -24.64 9.64
CA LEU A 93 9.20 -25.29 10.92
C LEU A 93 9.53 -26.79 10.88
N LEU A 94 9.22 -27.48 9.79
CA LEU A 94 9.56 -28.90 9.61
C LEU A 94 11.07 -29.13 9.53
N CYS A 95 11.79 -28.24 8.84
CA CYS A 95 13.25 -28.29 8.79
C CYS A 95 13.87 -28.08 10.19
N LEU A 96 13.42 -27.06 10.91
CA LEU A 96 13.91 -26.76 12.27
C LEU A 96 13.63 -27.90 13.26
N LYS A 97 12.50 -28.60 13.13
CA LYS A 97 12.20 -29.80 13.93
C LYS A 97 13.15 -30.97 13.63
N SER A 98 13.68 -31.03 12.42
CA SER A 98 14.59 -32.08 11.96
C SER A 98 16.07 -31.74 12.24
N TRP A 99 16.33 -30.55 12.78
CA TRP A 99 17.67 -30.06 13.04
C TRP A 99 18.40 -30.86 14.11
N LYS A 100 19.63 -31.26 13.80
CA LYS A 100 20.62 -31.79 14.74
C LYS A 100 21.74 -30.75 14.84
N ALA A 101 22.22 -30.48 16.05
CA ALA A 101 23.06 -29.32 16.42
C ALA A 101 24.44 -29.18 15.71
N THR A 102 24.73 -30.00 14.70
CA THR A 102 26.03 -30.07 14.02
C THR A 102 26.12 -29.24 12.74
N ASP A 103 25.03 -28.60 12.29
CA ASP A 103 25.04 -27.80 11.06
C ASP A 103 24.28 -26.47 11.24
N TYR A 104 24.98 -25.35 11.06
CA TYR A 104 24.47 -23.99 11.29
C TYR A 104 23.66 -23.46 10.09
N THR A 105 23.75 -24.09 8.92
CA THR A 105 23.06 -23.66 7.69
C THR A 105 21.97 -24.63 7.23
N PHE A 106 21.62 -25.62 8.05
CA PHE A 106 20.73 -26.73 7.70
C PHE A 106 19.40 -26.29 7.07
N CYS A 107 18.78 -25.21 7.58
CA CYS A 107 17.48 -24.70 7.08
C CYS A 107 17.58 -23.38 6.30
N ALA A 108 18.79 -22.99 5.88
CA ALA A 108 19.01 -21.69 5.24
C ALA A 108 18.19 -21.54 3.94
N LYS A 109 17.97 -22.63 3.21
CA LYS A 109 17.19 -22.64 1.97
C LYS A 109 15.71 -22.34 2.24
N GLU A 110 15.10 -23.06 3.17
CA GLU A 110 13.68 -22.90 3.53
C GLU A 110 13.42 -21.50 4.09
N ILE A 111 14.32 -21.01 4.94
CA ILE A 111 14.24 -19.66 5.51
C ILE A 111 14.32 -18.61 4.40
N LYS A 112 15.25 -18.77 3.44
CA LYS A 112 15.39 -17.86 2.31
C LYS A 112 14.15 -17.88 1.42
N SER A 113 13.63 -19.06 1.06
CA SER A 113 12.41 -19.16 0.24
C SER A 113 11.20 -18.52 0.92
N HIS A 114 11.02 -18.71 2.23
CA HIS A 114 9.97 -18.03 3.00
C HIS A 114 10.15 -16.51 3.02
N SER A 115 11.38 -16.02 3.28
CA SER A 115 11.68 -14.58 3.27
C SER A 115 11.40 -13.94 1.92
N ASN A 116 11.85 -14.59 0.84
CA ASN A 116 11.63 -14.15 -0.53
C ASN A 116 10.13 -14.08 -0.87
N CYS A 117 9.35 -15.08 -0.45
CA CYS A 117 7.89 -15.05 -0.61
C CYS A 117 7.28 -13.83 0.08
N LEU A 118 7.63 -13.58 1.36
CA LEU A 118 7.09 -12.46 2.11
C LEU A 118 7.40 -11.11 1.47
N GLU A 119 8.62 -10.94 0.96
CA GLU A 119 9.07 -9.71 0.30
C GLU A 119 8.25 -9.44 -0.96
N VAL A 120 8.19 -10.42 -1.87
CA VAL A 120 7.50 -10.29 -3.16
C VAL A 120 5.99 -10.12 -2.99
N GLN A 121 5.37 -10.89 -2.09
CA GLN A 121 3.94 -10.77 -1.77
C GLN A 121 3.63 -9.37 -1.22
N THR A 122 4.47 -8.87 -0.31
CA THR A 122 4.30 -7.53 0.28
C THR A 122 4.44 -6.43 -0.76
N GLU A 123 5.43 -6.54 -1.65
CA GLU A 123 5.64 -5.56 -2.71
C GLU A 123 4.49 -5.55 -3.71
N ALA A 124 4.03 -6.73 -4.16
CA ALA A 124 2.91 -6.85 -5.09
C ALA A 124 1.61 -6.28 -4.51
N LEU A 125 1.30 -6.58 -3.25
CA LEU A 125 0.12 -6.05 -2.57
C LEU A 125 0.17 -4.51 -2.47
N ARG A 126 1.36 -3.95 -2.22
CA ARG A 126 1.55 -2.48 -2.21
C ARG A 126 1.38 -1.88 -3.60
N LYS A 127 1.96 -2.50 -4.63
CA LYS A 127 1.83 -2.05 -6.04
C LYS A 127 0.37 -2.05 -6.49
N LEU A 128 -0.41 -3.05 -6.08
CA LEU A 128 -1.84 -3.12 -6.35
C LEU A 128 -2.70 -2.28 -5.38
N GLN A 129 -2.08 -1.50 -4.50
CA GLN A 129 -2.77 -0.59 -3.58
C GLN A 129 -3.78 -1.34 -2.68
N TYR A 130 -3.41 -2.53 -2.21
CA TYR A 130 -4.28 -3.38 -1.40
C TYR A 130 -4.89 -2.66 -0.18
N ASP A 131 -4.13 -1.82 0.52
CA ASP A 131 -4.63 -1.05 1.67
C ASP A 131 -5.78 -0.09 1.31
N ASN A 132 -5.87 0.28 0.03
CA ASN A 132 -6.87 1.18 -0.53
C ASN A 132 -8.06 0.44 -1.17
N CYS A 133 -8.12 -0.89 -1.09
CA CYS A 133 -9.26 -1.65 -1.61
C CYS A 133 -10.58 -1.11 -1.07
N VAL A 134 -11.65 -1.20 -1.87
CA VAL A 134 -12.89 -0.44 -1.64
C VAL A 134 -13.99 -1.25 -0.96
N ASP A 135 -13.94 -2.58 -1.08
CA ASP A 135 -14.82 -3.51 -0.40
C ASP A 135 -14.13 -4.88 -0.23
N LEU A 136 -14.78 -5.81 0.49
CA LEU A 136 -14.25 -7.15 0.73
C LEU A 136 -13.96 -7.93 -0.56
N LYS A 137 -14.79 -7.77 -1.59
CA LYS A 137 -14.65 -8.48 -2.86
C LYS A 137 -13.39 -7.99 -3.58
N HIS A 138 -13.17 -6.69 -3.63
CA HIS A 138 -12.01 -6.07 -4.24
C HIS A 138 -10.72 -6.49 -3.50
N CYS A 139 -10.69 -6.45 -2.17
CA CYS A 139 -9.51 -6.89 -1.42
C CYS A 139 -9.20 -8.38 -1.68
N LYS A 140 -10.22 -9.24 -1.68
CA LYS A 140 -10.06 -10.67 -1.97
C LYS A 140 -9.57 -10.91 -3.41
N GLN A 141 -10.04 -10.12 -4.37
CA GLN A 141 -9.61 -10.21 -5.76
C GLN A 141 -8.14 -9.83 -5.91
N ILE A 142 -7.69 -8.74 -5.27
CA ILE A 142 -6.27 -8.36 -5.24
C ILE A 142 -5.43 -9.50 -4.65
N ARG A 143 -5.83 -10.04 -3.49
CA ARG A 143 -5.13 -11.18 -2.84
C ARG A 143 -5.01 -12.39 -3.76
N PHE A 144 -6.11 -12.76 -4.40
CA PHE A 144 -6.18 -13.90 -5.30
C PHE A 144 -5.23 -13.72 -6.50
N ILE A 145 -5.23 -12.55 -7.13
CA ILE A 145 -4.35 -12.26 -8.27
C ILE A 145 -2.88 -12.33 -7.85
N VAL A 146 -2.51 -11.73 -6.71
CA VAL A 146 -1.12 -11.78 -6.25
C VAL A 146 -0.68 -13.23 -6.00
N ASP A 147 -1.52 -14.02 -5.35
CA ASP A 147 -1.22 -15.43 -5.07
C ASP A 147 -1.12 -16.28 -6.35
N GLU A 148 -2.05 -16.10 -7.29
CA GLU A 148 -2.03 -16.79 -8.58
C GLU A 148 -0.77 -16.44 -9.39
N LEU A 149 -0.43 -15.15 -9.47
CA LEU A 149 0.78 -14.68 -10.14
C LEU A 149 2.04 -15.23 -9.47
N PHE A 150 2.05 -15.33 -8.13
CA PHE A 150 3.17 -15.90 -7.41
C PHE A 150 3.37 -17.37 -7.79
N VAL A 151 2.32 -18.19 -7.69
CA VAL A 151 2.39 -19.62 -8.03
C VAL A 151 2.78 -19.82 -9.49
N LYS A 152 2.24 -19.00 -10.39
CA LYS A 152 2.54 -19.05 -11.83
C LYS A 152 4.03 -18.80 -12.13
N ASN A 153 4.63 -17.80 -11.48
CA ASN A 153 6.00 -17.36 -11.79
C ASN A 153 7.05 -18.11 -10.98
N PHE A 154 6.81 -18.38 -9.69
CA PHE A 154 7.81 -18.96 -8.79
C PHE A 154 7.55 -20.42 -8.43
N GLY A 155 6.35 -20.96 -8.73
CA GLY A 155 5.90 -22.26 -8.24
C GLY A 155 5.21 -22.14 -6.87
N SER A 156 4.54 -23.21 -6.43
CA SER A 156 3.78 -23.20 -5.18
C SER A 156 4.66 -23.02 -3.94
N LEU A 157 5.94 -23.41 -4.02
CA LEU A 157 6.90 -23.29 -2.92
C LEU A 157 8.09 -22.37 -3.28
N GLY A 158 7.94 -21.52 -4.30
CA GLY A 158 8.99 -20.59 -4.71
C GLY A 158 10.26 -21.29 -5.23
N GLU A 159 10.10 -22.43 -5.89
CA GLU A 159 11.21 -23.23 -6.43
C GLU A 159 12.00 -22.51 -7.54
N LYS A 160 11.36 -21.57 -8.24
CA LYS A 160 11.91 -20.84 -9.39
C LYS A 160 12.24 -19.39 -9.06
N PHE A 161 12.71 -19.13 -7.85
CA PHE A 161 13.00 -17.77 -7.41
C PHE A 161 14.32 -17.25 -8.02
N ASP A 162 14.21 -16.59 -9.16
CA ASP A 162 15.30 -15.91 -9.88
C ASP A 162 14.86 -14.52 -10.38
N GLU A 163 15.83 -13.76 -10.89
CA GLU A 163 15.63 -12.37 -11.33
C GLU A 163 14.66 -12.26 -12.53
N ASP A 164 14.72 -13.20 -13.48
CA ASP A 164 13.86 -13.19 -14.67
C ASP A 164 12.39 -13.43 -14.29
N ASN A 165 12.14 -14.38 -13.39
CA ASN A 165 10.81 -14.67 -12.85
C ASN A 165 10.30 -13.51 -11.97
N TYR A 166 11.19 -12.85 -11.23
CA TYR A 166 10.84 -11.66 -10.46
C TYR A 166 10.39 -10.50 -11.35
N ILE A 167 11.17 -10.18 -12.39
CA ILE A 167 10.82 -9.12 -13.35
C ILE A 167 9.51 -9.45 -14.06
N THR A 168 9.32 -10.71 -14.46
CA THR A 168 8.08 -11.16 -15.11
C THR A 168 6.89 -11.03 -14.18
N PHE A 169 7.02 -11.49 -12.94
CA PHE A 169 5.99 -11.35 -11.90
C PHE A 169 5.61 -9.89 -11.69
N MET A 170 6.57 -9.00 -11.47
CA MET A 170 6.29 -7.58 -11.21
C MET A 170 5.63 -6.88 -12.39
N ARG A 171 6.04 -7.20 -13.62
CA ARG A 171 5.37 -6.70 -14.83
C ARG A 171 3.93 -7.20 -14.93
N GLU A 172 3.67 -8.46 -14.59
CA GLU A 172 2.30 -9.02 -14.58
C GLU A 172 1.45 -8.40 -13.48
N VAL A 173 2.02 -8.13 -12.30
CA VAL A 173 1.36 -7.39 -11.22
C VAL A 173 0.95 -6.00 -11.71
N GLU A 174 1.88 -5.23 -12.27
CA GLU A 174 1.59 -3.89 -12.82
C GLU A 174 0.57 -3.94 -13.96
N GLY A 175 0.67 -4.93 -14.84
CA GLY A 175 -0.28 -5.14 -15.94
C GLY A 175 -1.72 -5.46 -15.49
N ASN A 176 -1.91 -5.97 -14.27
CA ASN A 176 -3.24 -6.21 -13.70
C ASN A 176 -3.83 -4.99 -12.97
N PHE A 177 -3.04 -3.94 -12.74
CA PHE A 177 -3.47 -2.77 -11.97
C PHE A 177 -4.71 -2.10 -12.60
N GLU A 178 -4.63 -1.71 -13.88
CA GLU A 178 -5.72 -0.99 -14.52
C GLU A 178 -7.01 -1.82 -14.52
N ASN A 179 -6.94 -3.13 -14.77
CA ASN A 179 -8.10 -4.02 -14.78
C ASN A 179 -8.77 -4.08 -13.39
N LEU A 180 -7.99 -4.16 -12.31
CA LEU A 180 -8.49 -4.16 -10.94
C LEU A 180 -9.17 -2.85 -10.56
N TRP A 181 -8.59 -1.73 -10.98
CA TRP A 181 -9.02 -0.38 -10.58
C TRP A 181 -9.93 0.33 -11.58
N SER A 182 -10.31 -0.33 -12.67
CA SER A 182 -11.26 0.19 -13.67
C SER A 182 -12.57 -0.61 -13.77
N SER A 183 -12.67 -1.73 -13.06
CA SER A 183 -13.85 -2.60 -13.00
C SER A 183 -15.01 -2.01 -12.20
#